data_AF-A0A1T4WEZ2-F1
#
_entry.id   AF-A0A1T4WEZ2-F1
#
_cell.length_a   1.000
_cell.length_b   1.000
_cell.length_c   1.000
_cell.angle_alpha   90.00
_cell.angle_beta   90.00
_cell.angle_gamma   90.00
#
_symmetry.space_group_name_H-M   'P 1'
#
loop_
_entity.id
_entity.type
_entity.pdbx_description
1 polymer ?
#
loop_
_entity_poly.entity_id
_entity_poly.type
_entity_poly.pdbx_seq_one_letter_code
_entity_poly.pdbx_strand_id
1 'polypeptide(L)'
;MRRPKVFISHSSKTPEGITFLEQVYTALDRHGGGQSFDVFLDREEIHTGEEWHKKILQNLCTCDAVVILLSKAALNSHWVRQEAAFSAMRRYGDLALKLVVVTLDDVTAQEIQACPYLGGVARLHDLQFAPKHKTPEDIIEELAGLTIRPYSPLGDLLLKMSETLEYIKPATLERAIRLLDCDCVATLNWNTHLAHTLALSVASEQYKALKNLSALMKDIGHVVGQEKARTLLHMVKHLWVNPDAATHLSNAHTQRIPITVNGFNPEDFTAGSYADRAWGKGNHWLVPVGNCRDMGSIEEVMRQSVGLQTMPQRYKDKLLKTTSEPILLVFPAPDEVAPDIDLLPDENLLKDIMGKYPTTVIFIPVGETSPDCRPDLQPIEPALDVAMEDEQYLNYCKVKQYIESM
;
A
#
# COMPACT_ATOMS: atom_id res chain seq x y z
N MET A 1 -8.52 19.02 -7.47
CA MET A 1 -7.24 18.28 -7.40
C MET A 1 -6.61 18.58 -6.05
N ARG A 2 -6.02 17.60 -5.37
CA ARG A 2 -5.30 17.86 -4.10
C ARG A 2 -4.09 18.74 -4.36
N ARG A 3 -3.77 19.65 -3.44
CA ARG A 3 -2.49 20.39 -3.48
C ARG A 3 -1.36 19.41 -3.16
N PRO A 4 -0.20 19.48 -3.83
CA PRO A 4 0.94 18.67 -3.41
C PRO A 4 1.36 19.04 -2.00
N LYS A 5 1.58 18.05 -1.16
CA LYS A 5 2.02 18.24 0.22
C LYS A 5 3.53 18.37 0.28
N VAL A 6 4.03 19.43 0.89
CA VAL A 6 5.46 19.69 1.04
C VAL A 6 5.81 19.72 2.52
N PHE A 7 6.71 18.84 2.94
CA PHE A 7 7.27 18.86 4.30
C PHE A 7 8.56 19.69 4.30
N ILE A 8 8.70 20.64 5.22
CA ILE A 8 9.93 21.42 5.38
C ILE A 8 10.66 21.00 6.66
N SER A 9 11.75 20.26 6.51
CA SER A 9 12.69 19.94 7.58
C SER A 9 13.70 21.07 7.73
N HIS A 10 13.89 21.60 8.94
CA HIS A 10 14.83 22.67 9.17
C HIS A 10 15.32 22.71 10.62
N SER A 11 16.44 23.40 10.85
CA SER A 11 16.82 23.88 12.17
C SER A 11 17.52 25.21 12.00
N SER A 12 16.75 26.29 11.93
CA SER A 12 17.28 27.64 11.77
C SER A 12 17.27 28.32 13.13
N LYS A 13 18.44 28.76 13.60
CA LYS A 13 18.58 29.55 14.83
C LYS A 13 19.15 30.95 14.57
N THR A 14 19.58 31.22 13.35
CA THR A 14 20.07 32.52 12.89
C THR A 14 18.91 33.36 12.37
N PRO A 15 18.93 34.70 12.54
CA PRO A 15 17.94 35.60 11.95
C PRO A 15 17.81 35.42 10.43
N GLU A 16 18.92 35.19 9.75
CA GLU A 16 18.99 34.95 8.31
C GLU A 16 18.30 33.64 7.92
N GLY A 17 18.59 32.55 8.64
CA GLY A 17 17.97 31.24 8.39
C GLY A 17 16.47 31.21 8.69
N ILE A 18 16.01 31.95 9.70
CA ILE A 18 14.58 32.11 10.00
C ILE A 18 13.90 32.94 8.90
N THR A 19 14.53 34.04 8.48
CA THR A 19 14.02 34.88 7.39
C THR A 19 13.88 34.07 6.10
N PHE A 20 14.90 33.28 5.76
CA PHE A 20 14.86 32.42 4.58
C PHE A 20 13.76 31.36 4.68
N LEU A 21 13.62 30.70 5.82
CA LEU A 21 12.52 29.75 6.05
C LEU A 21 11.14 30.38 5.83
N GLU A 22 10.91 31.57 6.38
CA GLU A 22 9.66 32.31 6.20
C GLU A 22 9.41 32.66 4.73
N GLN A 23 10.46 33.04 4.01
CA GLN A 23 10.38 33.30 2.58
C GLN A 23 10.02 32.04 1.80
N VAL A 24 10.65 30.90 2.09
CA VAL A 24 10.35 29.60 1.46
C VAL A 24 8.91 29.19 1.75
N TYR A 25 8.48 29.21 3.01
CA TYR A 25 7.11 28.90 3.39
C TYR A 25 6.10 29.81 2.68
N THR A 26 6.33 31.12 2.72
CA THR A 26 5.45 32.10 2.09
C THR A 26 5.38 31.90 0.58
N ALA A 27 6.51 31.60 -0.07
CA ALA A 27 6.55 31.41 -1.50
C ALA A 27 5.81 30.12 -1.92
N LEU A 28 5.97 29.02 -1.17
CA LEU A 28 5.24 27.78 -1.41
C LEU A 28 3.73 27.91 -1.14
N ASP A 29 3.34 28.65 -0.10
CA ASP A 29 1.93 28.89 0.25
C ASP A 29 1.24 29.85 -0.74
N ARG A 30 1.94 30.93 -1.15
CA ARG A 30 1.39 32.02 -1.97
C ARG A 30 1.55 31.87 -3.47
N HIS A 31 2.15 30.80 -4.00
CA HIS A 31 2.44 30.70 -5.44
C HIS A 31 1.15 30.73 -6.31
N GLY A 32 0.74 31.95 -6.67
CA GLY A 32 -0.50 32.30 -7.37
C GLY A 32 -0.38 32.29 -8.90
N GLY A 33 0.62 31.58 -9.43
CA GLY A 33 0.93 31.53 -10.86
C GLY A 33 0.75 30.17 -11.54
N GLY A 34 0.33 29.11 -10.82
CA GLY A 34 0.08 27.81 -11.48
C GLY A 34 -0.31 26.64 -10.57
N GLN A 35 0.24 26.51 -9.36
CA GLN A 35 -0.09 25.43 -8.42
C GLN A 35 0.23 25.85 -6.98
N SER A 36 -0.75 25.74 -6.06
CA SER A 36 -0.53 25.98 -4.62
C SER A 36 -0.15 24.69 -3.91
N PHE A 37 0.76 24.78 -2.94
CA PHE A 37 1.21 23.66 -2.12
C PHE A 37 0.46 23.61 -0.78
N ASP A 38 0.37 22.42 -0.19
CA ASP A 38 -0.04 22.20 1.20
C ASP A 38 1.23 22.01 2.04
N VAL A 39 1.66 23.07 2.72
CA VAL A 39 2.99 23.15 3.33
C VAL A 39 2.91 22.80 4.81
N PHE A 40 3.61 21.74 5.21
CA PHE A 40 3.84 21.41 6.60
C PHE A 40 5.19 21.96 7.05
N LEU A 41 5.16 22.84 8.04
CA LEU A 41 6.34 23.41 8.68
C LEU A 41 6.21 23.27 10.19
N ASP A 42 7.20 22.63 10.82
CA ASP A 42 7.24 22.42 12.27
C ASP A 42 7.62 23.73 12.99
N ARG A 43 6.61 24.53 13.41
CA ARG A 43 6.77 25.94 13.79
C ARG A 43 6.67 26.25 15.29
N GLU A 44 6.59 25.26 16.19
CA GLU A 44 6.33 25.53 17.61
C GLU A 44 7.55 25.27 18.52
N GLU A 45 7.84 26.23 19.39
CA GLU A 45 8.73 26.04 20.54
C GLU A 45 8.15 24.95 21.44
N ILE A 46 8.82 23.81 21.38
CA ILE A 46 8.66 22.58 22.15
C ILE A 46 8.16 22.85 23.59
N HIS A 47 6.86 22.65 23.82
CA HIS A 47 6.34 22.43 25.17
C HIS A 47 6.51 20.96 25.55
N THR A 48 7.16 20.71 26.68
CA THR A 48 7.37 19.36 27.25
C THR A 48 6.03 18.67 27.52
N GLY A 49 5.69 17.64 26.74
CA GLY A 49 4.60 16.71 27.06
C GLY A 49 3.84 16.08 25.89
N GLU A 50 3.92 16.59 24.66
CA GLU A 50 3.07 16.13 23.54
C GLU A 50 3.80 15.63 22.28
N GLU A 51 3.00 14.96 21.46
CA GLU A 51 3.22 14.02 20.35
C GLU A 51 3.64 14.62 19.00
N TRP A 52 4.40 15.70 19.03
CA TRP A 52 4.83 16.41 17.83
C TRP A 52 5.62 15.52 16.85
N HIS A 53 6.42 14.58 17.37
CA HIS A 53 7.19 13.64 16.57
C HIS A 53 6.31 12.80 15.63
N LYS A 54 5.09 12.46 16.07
CA LYS A 54 4.16 11.67 15.27
C LYS A 54 3.55 12.47 14.12
N LYS A 55 3.18 13.72 14.37
CA LYS A 55 2.66 14.62 13.32
C LYS A 55 3.71 14.82 12.22
N ILE A 56 4.97 14.95 12.62
CA ILE A 56 6.11 14.99 11.70
C ILE A 56 6.19 13.71 10.88
N LEU A 57 6.19 12.53 11.50
CA LEU A 57 6.24 11.26 10.79
C LEU A 57 5.06 11.07 9.83
N GLN A 58 3.84 11.42 10.22
CA GLN A 58 2.67 11.35 9.35
C GLN A 58 2.80 12.25 8.12
N ASN A 59 3.25 13.49 8.30
CA ASN A 59 3.46 14.41 7.18
C ASN A 59 4.65 13.94 6.32
N LEU A 60 5.70 13.39 6.92
CA LEU A 60 6.81 12.76 6.19
C LEU A 60 6.39 11.51 5.42
N CYS A 61 5.39 10.75 5.88
CA CYS A 61 4.86 9.58 5.17
C CYS A 61 3.94 9.96 4.00
N THR A 62 3.24 11.10 4.10
CA THR A 62 2.16 11.48 3.18
C THR A 62 2.51 12.64 2.25
N CYS A 63 3.63 13.34 2.46
CA CYS A 63 4.07 14.42 1.59
C CYS A 63 4.48 13.92 0.21
N ASP A 64 4.32 14.78 -0.79
CA ASP A 64 4.78 14.56 -2.18
C ASP A 64 6.22 15.04 -2.38
N ALA A 65 6.65 15.97 -1.54
CA ALA A 65 8.02 16.43 -1.49
C ALA A 65 8.48 16.76 -0.07
N VAL A 66 9.79 16.67 0.12
CA VAL A 66 10.48 17.09 1.32
C VAL A 66 11.53 18.13 0.93
N VAL A 67 11.52 19.27 1.61
CA VAL A 67 12.55 20.30 1.53
C VAL A 67 13.35 20.27 2.82
N ILE A 68 14.65 20.06 2.74
CA ILE A 68 15.56 20.06 3.90
C ILE A 68 16.44 21.29 3.84
N LEU A 69 16.29 22.19 4.82
CA LEU A 69 17.11 23.37 4.99
C LEU A 69 18.27 23.07 5.95
N LEU A 70 19.48 22.91 5.41
CA LEU A 70 20.68 22.54 6.13
C LEU A 70 21.54 23.77 6.48
N SER A 71 21.28 24.34 7.65
CA SER A 71 22.18 25.27 8.33
C SER A 71 23.28 24.53 9.12
N LYS A 72 24.26 25.25 9.66
CA LYS A 72 25.25 24.66 10.59
C LYS A 72 24.56 24.09 11.85
N ALA A 73 23.46 24.70 12.29
CA ALA A 73 22.66 24.18 13.40
C ALA A 73 21.93 22.88 13.03
N ALA A 74 21.43 22.78 11.80
CA ALA A 74 20.75 21.59 11.29
C ALA A 74 21.68 20.36 11.20
N LEU A 75 22.95 20.55 10.87
CA LEU A 75 23.95 19.47 10.89
C LEU A 75 24.06 18.79 12.27
N ASN A 76 23.75 19.52 13.34
CA ASN A 76 23.79 19.04 14.73
C ASN A 76 22.41 18.75 15.31
N SER A 77 21.33 19.02 14.58
CA SER A 77 19.97 18.76 15.04
C SER A 77 19.66 17.26 14.97
N HIS A 78 19.33 16.67 16.12
CA HIS A 78 18.89 15.28 16.18
C HIS A 78 17.67 15.04 15.29
N TRP A 79 16.75 16.01 15.24
CA TRP A 79 15.51 15.91 14.50
C TRP A 79 15.71 15.99 13.00
N VAL A 80 16.44 17.00 12.51
CA VAL A 80 16.74 17.10 11.07
C VAL A 80 17.46 15.85 10.58
N ARG A 81 18.35 15.26 11.38
CA ARG A 81 19.02 14.00 11.03
C ARG A 81 18.04 12.83 10.86
N GLN A 82 17.07 12.68 11.76
CA GLN A 82 16.06 11.64 11.66
C GLN A 82 15.13 11.85 10.45
N GLU A 83 14.62 13.06 10.29
CA GLU A 83 13.74 13.42 9.18
C GLU A 83 14.44 13.25 7.83
N ALA A 84 15.69 13.67 7.73
CA ALA A 84 16.53 13.49 6.55
C ALA A 84 16.74 12.00 6.23
N ALA A 85 17.09 11.18 7.23
CA ALA A 85 17.27 9.75 7.04
C ALA A 85 15.99 9.06 6.57
N PHE A 86 14.85 9.39 7.21
CA PHE A 86 13.54 8.87 6.82
C PHE A 86 13.18 9.28 5.39
N SER A 87 13.36 10.55 5.06
CA SER A 87 13.05 11.10 3.73
C SER A 87 13.90 10.49 2.64
N ALA A 88 15.20 10.30 2.90
CA ALA A 88 16.11 9.65 1.96
C ALA A 88 15.78 8.17 1.76
N MET A 89 15.47 7.45 2.83
CA MET A 89 15.03 6.05 2.76
C MET A 89 13.71 5.94 1.97
N ARG A 90 12.75 6.81 2.24
CA ARG A 90 11.49 6.89 1.50
C ARG A 90 11.75 7.20 0.03
N ARG A 91 12.66 8.14 -0.28
CA ARG A 91 13.05 8.47 -1.67
C ARG A 91 13.69 7.30 -2.42
N TYR A 92 14.41 6.42 -1.72
CA TYR A 92 15.02 5.23 -2.30
C TYR A 92 13.95 4.20 -2.70
N GLY A 93 12.97 3.97 -1.83
CA GLY A 93 11.83 3.09 -2.12
C GLY A 93 10.75 3.74 -3.01
N ASP A 94 10.76 5.06 -3.12
CA ASP A 94 9.74 5.84 -3.81
C ASP A 94 10.36 6.91 -4.72
N LEU A 95 10.63 6.54 -5.97
CA LEU A 95 11.38 7.36 -6.91
C LEU A 95 10.72 8.70 -7.29
N ALA A 96 9.41 8.83 -7.07
CA ALA A 96 8.68 10.04 -7.39
C ALA A 96 8.44 10.95 -6.17
N LEU A 97 8.95 10.60 -4.98
CA LEU A 97 9.06 11.55 -3.88
C LEU A 97 10.12 12.56 -4.31
N LYS A 98 9.85 13.86 -4.23
CA LYS A 98 10.90 14.85 -4.51
C LYS A 98 11.59 15.20 -3.20
N LEU A 99 12.91 15.05 -3.15
CA LEU A 99 13.72 15.44 -2.00
C LEU A 99 14.65 16.57 -2.43
N VAL A 100 14.44 17.76 -1.89
CA VAL A 100 15.21 18.98 -2.20
C VAL A 100 16.04 19.34 -0.98
N VAL A 101 17.36 19.39 -1.13
CA VAL A 101 18.29 19.74 -0.05
C VAL A 101 18.90 21.10 -0.35
N VAL A 102 18.70 22.06 0.56
CA VAL A 102 19.14 23.44 0.44
C VAL A 102 20.12 23.76 1.57
N THR A 103 21.33 24.20 1.23
CA THR A 103 22.36 24.56 2.21
C THR A 103 22.26 26.02 2.62
N LEU A 104 22.31 26.31 3.92
CA LEU A 104 22.36 27.65 4.52
C LEU A 104 23.71 27.88 5.21
N ASP A 105 24.03 29.12 5.59
CA ASP A 105 25.21 29.47 6.41
C ASP A 105 26.55 28.92 5.91
N ASP A 106 26.78 28.92 4.59
CA ASP A 106 27.97 28.36 3.94
C ASP A 106 28.26 26.88 4.31
N VAL A 107 27.21 26.10 4.60
CA VAL A 107 27.34 24.64 4.74
C VAL A 107 27.81 24.05 3.42
N THR A 108 28.94 23.33 3.48
CA THR A 108 29.57 22.71 2.31
C THR A 108 29.14 21.24 2.16
N ALA A 109 29.22 20.72 0.93
CA ALA A 109 28.98 19.30 0.68
C ALA A 109 29.92 18.38 1.49
N GLN A 110 31.16 18.83 1.73
CA GLN A 110 32.14 18.10 2.54
C GLN A 110 31.70 17.97 4.00
N GLU A 111 31.11 19.01 4.58
CA GLU A 111 30.58 18.95 5.95
C GLU A 111 29.37 18.04 6.07
N ILE A 112 28.51 18.00 5.05
CA ILE A 112 27.38 17.06 5.00
C ILE A 112 27.89 15.62 4.88
N GLN A 113 28.86 15.38 4.00
CA GLN A 113 29.47 14.06 3.82
C GLN A 113 30.19 13.59 5.09
N ALA A 114 30.86 14.49 5.81
CA ALA A 114 31.52 14.19 7.07
C ALA A 114 30.54 13.93 8.22
N CYS A 115 29.27 14.31 8.10
CA CYS A 115 28.24 14.01 9.09
C CYS A 115 27.81 12.53 9.00
N PRO A 116 28.01 11.68 10.03
CA PRO A 116 27.71 10.24 9.93
C PRO A 116 26.26 9.93 9.58
N TYR A 117 25.32 10.74 10.04
CA TYR A 117 23.90 10.55 9.76
C TYR A 117 23.50 11.08 8.38
N LEU A 118 23.86 12.32 8.05
CA LEU A 118 23.44 12.93 6.78
C LEU A 118 24.23 12.38 5.59
N GLY A 119 25.54 12.20 5.75
CA GLY A 119 26.42 11.60 4.76
C GLY A 119 26.34 10.07 4.74
N GLY A 120 26.28 9.41 5.90
CA GLY A 120 26.29 7.94 5.96
C GLY A 120 24.91 7.31 5.82
N VAL A 121 24.00 7.56 6.76
CA VAL A 121 22.67 6.90 6.80
C VAL A 121 21.73 7.46 5.74
N ALA A 122 21.54 8.77 5.73
CA ALA A 122 20.66 9.45 4.79
C ALA A 122 21.28 9.59 3.39
N ARG A 123 22.60 9.41 3.28
CA ARG A 123 23.36 9.52 2.02
C ARG A 123 23.00 10.76 1.19
N LEU A 124 22.74 11.88 1.86
CA LEU A 124 22.33 13.11 1.18
C LEU A 124 23.38 13.62 0.18
N HIS A 125 24.64 13.20 0.35
CA HIS A 125 25.73 13.52 -0.57
C HIS A 125 25.66 12.86 -1.94
N ASP A 126 24.87 11.79 -2.08
CA ASP A 126 24.61 11.16 -3.37
C ASP A 126 23.50 11.87 -4.16
N LEU A 127 22.74 12.72 -3.50
CA LEU A 127 21.75 13.56 -4.15
C LEU A 127 22.46 14.72 -4.82
N GLN A 128 21.97 15.16 -5.99
CA GLN A 128 22.36 16.46 -6.51
C GLN A 128 21.91 17.51 -5.49
N PHE A 129 22.86 17.97 -4.68
CA PHE A 129 22.70 19.22 -3.97
C PHE A 129 22.42 20.28 -5.01
N ALA A 130 21.51 21.18 -4.69
CA ALA A 130 21.35 22.37 -5.49
C ALA A 130 22.16 23.50 -4.85
N PRO A 131 23.47 23.65 -5.17
CA PRO A 131 24.18 24.90 -4.90
C PRO A 131 23.57 26.08 -5.67
N LYS A 132 22.59 25.80 -6.55
CA LYS A 132 21.79 26.76 -7.32
C LYS A 132 20.59 27.34 -6.58
N HIS A 133 20.04 26.71 -5.54
CA HIS A 133 18.83 27.21 -4.88
C HIS A 133 19.19 28.22 -3.78
N LYS A 134 19.55 29.44 -4.20
CA LYS A 134 19.86 30.55 -3.28
C LYS A 134 18.61 31.33 -2.90
N THR A 135 17.51 31.14 -3.63
CA THR A 135 16.26 31.84 -3.39
C THR A 135 15.09 30.86 -3.23
N PRO A 136 14.00 31.28 -2.58
CA PRO A 136 12.75 30.52 -2.52
C PRO A 136 12.22 30.11 -3.89
N GLU A 137 12.36 30.97 -4.89
CA GLU A 137 11.87 30.74 -6.26
C GLU A 137 12.54 29.54 -6.91
N ASP A 138 13.85 29.35 -6.65
CA ASP A 138 14.57 28.21 -7.18
C ASP A 138 14.04 26.88 -6.61
N ILE A 139 13.65 26.87 -5.33
CA ILE A 139 13.02 25.71 -4.67
C ILE A 139 11.67 25.43 -5.33
N ILE A 140 10.89 26.47 -5.61
CA ILE A 140 9.58 26.32 -6.25
C ILE A 140 9.72 25.80 -7.67
N GLU A 141 10.70 26.27 -8.44
CA GLU A 141 10.99 25.75 -9.77
C GLU A 141 11.37 24.27 -9.73
N GLU A 142 12.18 23.85 -8.75
CA GLU A 142 12.54 22.44 -8.56
C GLU A 142 11.34 21.55 -8.18
N LEU A 143 10.36 22.14 -7.49
CA LEU A 143 9.08 21.51 -7.16
C LEU A 143 8.02 21.69 -8.27
N ALA A 144 8.27 22.55 -9.26
CA ALA A 144 7.39 22.75 -10.40
C ALA A 144 7.39 21.49 -11.26
N GLY A 145 6.21 20.98 -11.58
CA GLY A 145 6.09 19.68 -12.25
C GLY A 145 6.03 18.49 -11.28
N LEU A 146 5.92 18.72 -9.96
CA LEU A 146 5.46 17.71 -9.02
C LEU A 146 4.15 17.11 -9.54
N THR A 147 4.25 15.87 -10.01
CA THR A 147 3.08 15.11 -10.41
C THR A 147 2.38 14.71 -9.13
N ILE A 148 1.26 15.38 -8.81
CA ILE A 148 0.39 14.99 -7.71
C ILE A 148 0.04 13.53 -7.93
N ARG A 149 0.55 12.66 -7.07
CA ARG A 149 0.23 11.24 -7.22
C ARG A 149 -1.17 10.95 -6.71
N PRO A 150 -1.83 9.88 -7.19
CA PRO A 150 -2.67 9.10 -6.30
C PRO A 150 -1.85 8.77 -5.05
N TYR A 151 -2.45 8.63 -3.87
CA TYR A 151 -1.64 8.22 -2.72
C TYR A 151 -0.92 6.90 -3.03
N SER A 152 0.13 6.53 -2.28
CA SER A 152 0.64 5.15 -2.37
C SER A 152 -0.54 4.17 -2.25
N PRO A 153 -0.49 2.94 -2.81
CA PRO A 153 -1.63 2.02 -2.71
C PRO A 153 -2.15 1.88 -1.27
N LEU A 154 -1.25 1.91 -0.28
CA LEU A 154 -1.59 1.99 1.14
C LEU A 154 -2.23 3.33 1.53
N GLY A 155 -1.70 4.48 1.10
CA GLY A 155 -2.33 5.77 1.38
C GLY A 155 -3.70 5.96 0.73
N ASP A 156 -3.93 5.42 -0.48
CA ASP A 156 -5.22 5.46 -1.18
C ASP A 156 -6.22 4.59 -0.43
N LEU A 157 -5.78 3.42 0.03
CA LEU A 157 -6.54 2.55 0.91
C LEU A 157 -6.91 3.26 2.21
N LEU A 158 -5.94 3.86 2.90
CA LEU A 158 -6.16 4.58 4.16
C LEU A 158 -7.13 5.74 3.97
N LEU A 159 -7.01 6.50 2.87
CA LEU A 159 -7.94 7.56 2.54
C LEU A 159 -9.36 7.03 2.37
N LYS A 160 -9.56 6.00 1.54
CA LYS A 160 -10.89 5.41 1.31
C LYS A 160 -11.51 4.83 2.58
N MET A 161 -10.70 4.20 3.43
CA MET A 161 -11.14 3.74 4.75
C MET A 161 -11.54 4.92 5.64
N SER A 162 -10.77 6.01 5.62
CA SER A 162 -11.07 7.24 6.38
C SER A 162 -12.40 7.85 5.94
N GLU A 163 -12.61 8.03 4.63
CA GLU A 163 -13.85 8.52 4.04
C GLU A 163 -15.03 7.61 4.41
N THR A 164 -14.81 6.30 4.40
CA THR A 164 -15.81 5.31 4.82
C THR A 164 -16.17 5.46 6.30
N LEU A 165 -15.30 6.00 7.15
CA LEU A 165 -15.50 6.12 8.61
C LEU A 165 -15.84 7.55 9.07
N GLU A 166 -15.72 8.56 8.21
CA GLU A 166 -15.77 9.99 8.58
C GLU A 166 -17.10 10.44 9.20
N TYR A 167 -18.21 9.78 8.82
CA TYR A 167 -19.54 10.10 9.34
C TYR A 167 -19.80 9.60 10.77
N ILE A 168 -18.90 8.78 11.32
CA ILE A 168 -19.03 8.23 12.66
C ILE A 168 -18.70 9.31 13.68
N LYS A 169 -19.52 9.42 14.73
CA LYS A 169 -19.33 10.40 15.80
C LYS A 169 -17.92 10.27 16.42
N PRO A 170 -17.22 11.40 16.68
CA PRO A 170 -15.88 11.38 17.27
C PRO A 170 -15.71 10.43 18.45
N ALA A 171 -16.55 10.55 19.49
CA ALA A 171 -16.49 9.69 20.68
C ALA A 171 -16.53 8.17 20.39
N THR A 172 -17.21 7.75 19.33
CA THR A 172 -17.25 6.34 18.91
C THR A 172 -15.94 5.92 18.26
N LEU A 173 -15.36 6.78 17.40
CA LEU A 173 -14.05 6.55 16.80
C LEU A 173 -12.95 6.52 17.86
N GLU A 174 -13.00 7.41 18.86
CA GLU A 174 -12.02 7.42 19.96
C GLU A 174 -12.01 6.11 20.75
N ARG A 175 -13.20 5.61 21.11
CA ARG A 175 -13.35 4.33 21.79
C ARG A 175 -12.81 3.17 20.94
N ALA A 176 -13.16 3.14 19.66
CA ALA A 176 -12.70 2.11 18.73
C ALA A 176 -11.17 2.09 18.57
N ILE A 177 -10.55 3.26 18.52
CA ILE A 177 -9.09 3.40 18.48
C ILE A 177 -8.44 2.81 19.74
N ARG A 178 -9.00 3.12 20.93
CA ARG A 178 -8.50 2.57 22.21
C ARG A 178 -8.61 1.05 22.27
N LEU A 179 -9.64 0.47 21.66
CA LEU A 179 -9.84 -0.98 21.61
C LEU A 179 -8.72 -1.70 20.85
N LEU A 180 -8.14 -1.06 19.83
CA LEU A 180 -7.09 -1.66 19.01
C LEU A 180 -5.71 -1.61 19.67
N ASP A 181 -5.63 -1.16 20.93
CA ASP A 181 -4.41 -1.08 21.75
C ASP A 181 -3.22 -0.48 20.99
N CYS A 182 -3.52 0.49 20.13
CA CYS A 182 -2.49 1.15 19.39
C CYS A 182 -1.80 2.13 20.35
N ASP A 183 -0.76 1.66 21.04
CA ASP A 183 0.18 2.47 21.85
C ASP A 183 0.63 3.72 21.09
N CYS A 184 0.67 3.61 19.76
CA CYS A 184 0.91 4.70 18.84
C CYS A 184 -0.03 5.90 19.02
N VAL A 185 -1.18 5.77 19.70
CA VAL A 185 -2.33 6.70 19.62
C VAL A 185 -2.65 7.44 20.93
N ALA A 186 -1.91 7.18 22.01
CA ALA A 186 -2.16 7.83 23.30
C ALA A 186 -1.98 9.36 23.30
N THR A 187 -1.46 9.94 22.22
CA THR A 187 -0.90 11.29 22.28
C THR A 187 -1.42 12.21 21.11
N LEU A 188 -2.34 11.74 20.24
CA LEU A 188 -2.84 12.53 19.08
C LEU A 188 -3.78 13.64 19.51
N ASN A 189 -3.76 14.78 18.81
CA ASN A 189 -4.83 15.77 18.94
C ASN A 189 -6.09 15.21 18.23
N TRP A 190 -6.95 14.56 19.02
CA TRP A 190 -8.04 13.69 18.59
C TRP A 190 -9.08 14.37 17.68
N ASN A 191 -9.27 15.70 17.73
CA ASN A 191 -10.50 16.28 17.19
C ASN A 191 -10.64 16.35 15.66
N THR A 192 -9.56 16.21 14.85
CA THR A 192 -9.66 16.46 13.39
C THR A 192 -9.38 15.27 12.47
N HIS A 193 -8.82 14.15 12.95
CA HIS A 193 -8.42 13.03 12.08
C HIS A 193 -8.69 11.63 12.66
N LEU A 194 -9.76 11.45 13.43
CA LEU A 194 -10.08 10.17 14.07
C LEU A 194 -10.30 9.03 13.08
N ALA A 195 -11.05 9.28 12.00
CA ALA A 195 -11.32 8.27 10.99
C ALA A 195 -10.02 7.78 10.32
N HIS A 196 -9.10 8.70 10.05
CA HIS A 196 -7.80 8.38 9.49
C HIS A 196 -6.90 7.62 10.46
N THR A 197 -6.90 8.03 11.72
CA THR A 197 -6.15 7.34 12.78
C THR A 197 -6.65 5.92 12.95
N LEU A 198 -7.97 5.72 12.96
CA LEU A 198 -8.57 4.40 13.04
C LEU A 198 -8.23 3.54 11.80
N ALA A 199 -8.31 4.12 10.59
CA ALA A 199 -7.89 3.43 9.37
C ALA A 199 -6.43 2.98 9.44
N LEU A 200 -5.55 3.86 9.93
CA LEU A 200 -4.14 3.55 10.13
C LEU A 200 -3.96 2.45 11.18
N SER A 201 -4.66 2.50 12.31
CA SER A 201 -4.62 1.45 13.34
C SER A 201 -5.07 0.08 12.84
N VAL A 202 -6.05 0.05 11.92
CA VAL A 202 -6.48 -1.21 11.30
C VAL A 202 -5.41 -1.73 10.34
N ALA A 203 -4.75 -0.85 9.57
CA ALA A 203 -3.83 -1.26 8.50
C ALA A 203 -2.33 -1.23 8.87
N SER A 204 -1.96 -0.76 10.07
CA SER A 204 -0.57 -0.53 10.49
C SER A 204 0.23 -1.83 10.58
N GLU A 205 -0.41 -2.90 11.04
CA GLU A 205 0.18 -4.23 11.13
C GLU A 205 -0.51 -5.14 10.12
N GLN A 206 0.18 -5.37 9.01
CA GLN A 206 -0.31 -6.14 7.86
C GLN A 206 -1.02 -7.44 8.25
N TYR A 207 -0.40 -8.22 9.14
CA TYR A 207 -0.88 -9.53 9.58
C TYR A 207 -1.94 -9.45 10.69
N LYS A 208 -2.17 -8.29 11.30
CA LYS A 208 -3.26 -8.10 12.27
C LYS A 208 -4.46 -7.42 11.66
N ALA A 209 -4.41 -6.99 10.40
CA ALA A 209 -5.43 -6.11 9.85
C ALA A 209 -6.85 -6.70 9.87
N LEU A 210 -7.02 -7.98 9.53
CA LEU A 210 -8.32 -8.66 9.62
C LEU A 210 -8.76 -8.89 11.07
N LYS A 211 -7.83 -9.20 11.97
CA LYS A 211 -8.08 -9.33 13.41
C LYS A 211 -8.56 -7.99 14.01
N ASN A 212 -7.87 -6.91 13.67
CA ASN A 212 -8.20 -5.54 14.06
C ASN A 212 -9.57 -5.15 13.51
N LEU A 213 -9.84 -5.45 12.23
CA LEU A 213 -11.16 -5.22 11.65
C LEU A 213 -12.24 -6.04 12.35
N SER A 214 -11.98 -7.30 12.73
CA SER A 214 -12.92 -8.13 13.49
C SER A 214 -13.26 -7.53 14.85
N ALA A 215 -12.24 -7.08 15.60
CA ALA A 215 -12.45 -6.38 16.87
C ALA A 215 -13.24 -5.09 16.66
N LEU A 216 -12.91 -4.32 15.61
CA LEU A 216 -13.57 -3.07 15.27
C LEU A 216 -15.05 -3.28 14.93
N MET A 217 -15.36 -4.26 14.07
CA MET A 217 -16.74 -4.54 13.67
C MET A 217 -17.59 -4.93 14.87
N LYS A 218 -17.07 -5.68 15.84
CA LYS A 218 -17.82 -5.99 17.08
C LYS A 218 -18.20 -4.75 17.89
N ASP A 219 -17.36 -3.71 17.91
CA ASP A 219 -17.64 -2.48 18.67
C ASP A 219 -18.51 -1.48 17.89
N ILE A 220 -18.17 -1.18 16.64
CA ILE A 220 -18.81 -0.10 15.88
C ILE A 220 -19.64 -0.57 14.69
N GLY A 221 -19.72 -1.86 14.43
CA GLY A 221 -20.36 -2.40 13.23
C GLY A 221 -21.81 -1.97 13.07
N HIS A 222 -22.56 -1.89 14.17
CA HIS A 222 -23.93 -1.37 14.18
C HIS A 222 -24.06 0.10 13.74
N VAL A 223 -23.00 0.90 13.89
CA VAL A 223 -22.92 2.29 13.41
C VAL A 223 -22.39 2.35 11.97
N VAL A 224 -21.48 1.43 11.63
CA VAL A 224 -20.90 1.33 10.28
C VAL A 224 -21.98 0.92 9.26
N GLY A 225 -22.85 -0.01 9.64
CA GLY A 225 -23.84 -0.59 8.75
C GLY A 225 -23.23 -1.59 7.76
N GLN A 226 -24.08 -2.49 7.26
CA GLN A 226 -23.65 -3.68 6.52
C GLN A 226 -22.85 -3.35 5.24
N GLU A 227 -23.32 -2.40 4.44
CA GLU A 227 -22.68 -2.06 3.15
C GLU A 227 -21.25 -1.52 3.34
N LYS A 228 -21.07 -0.54 4.23
CA LYS A 228 -19.75 0.04 4.51
C LYS A 228 -18.84 -0.96 5.20
N ALA A 229 -19.38 -1.83 6.04
CA ALA A 229 -18.62 -2.92 6.65
C ALA A 229 -18.08 -3.90 5.59
N ARG A 230 -18.90 -4.27 4.58
CA ARG A 230 -18.42 -5.06 3.42
C ARG A 230 -17.31 -4.34 2.67
N THR A 231 -17.46 -3.04 2.45
CA THR A 231 -16.45 -2.21 1.80
C THR A 231 -15.12 -2.22 2.56
N LEU A 232 -15.14 -2.05 3.89
CA LEU A 232 -13.96 -2.13 4.75
C LEU A 232 -13.33 -3.53 4.72
N LEU A 233 -14.14 -4.60 4.77
CA LEU A 233 -13.63 -5.97 4.66
C LEU A 233 -12.90 -6.20 3.34
N HIS A 234 -13.46 -5.73 2.21
CA HIS A 234 -12.79 -5.84 0.92
C HIS A 234 -11.49 -5.05 0.84
N MET A 235 -11.43 -3.89 1.49
CA MET A 235 -10.24 -3.05 1.59
C MET A 235 -9.13 -3.73 2.39
N VAL A 236 -9.46 -4.48 3.43
CA VAL A 236 -8.46 -5.04 4.37
C VAL A 236 -8.07 -6.49 4.05
N LYS A 237 -8.97 -7.29 3.46
CA LYS A 237 -8.79 -8.76 3.33
C LYS A 237 -7.54 -9.21 2.57
N HIS A 238 -6.94 -8.35 1.76
CA HIS A 238 -5.76 -8.67 0.94
C HIS A 238 -4.47 -8.12 1.55
N LEU A 239 -4.55 -7.32 2.62
CA LEU A 239 -3.36 -6.72 3.22
C LEU A 239 -2.40 -7.76 3.71
N TRP A 240 -2.88 -8.85 4.31
CA TRP A 240 -2.04 -9.91 4.88
C TRP A 240 -1.06 -10.53 3.87
N VAL A 241 -1.36 -10.51 2.57
CA VAL A 241 -0.51 -11.05 1.51
C VAL A 241 0.75 -10.20 1.34
N ASN A 242 1.92 -10.85 1.37
CA ASN A 242 3.20 -10.21 1.12
C ASN A 242 3.19 -9.51 -0.26
N PRO A 243 3.52 -8.20 -0.34
CA PRO A 243 3.50 -7.49 -1.62
C PRO A 243 4.44 -8.09 -2.67
N ASP A 244 5.63 -8.55 -2.27
CA ASP A 244 6.60 -9.16 -3.19
C ASP A 244 6.05 -10.46 -3.78
N ALA A 245 5.44 -11.30 -2.92
CA ALA A 245 4.76 -12.52 -3.34
C ALA A 245 3.63 -12.24 -4.35
N ALA A 246 2.83 -11.19 -4.12
CA ALA A 246 1.78 -10.79 -5.06
C ALA A 246 2.32 -10.31 -6.41
N THR A 247 3.55 -9.77 -6.48
CA THR A 247 4.15 -9.36 -7.77
C THR A 247 4.37 -10.54 -8.73
N HIS A 248 4.50 -11.77 -8.20
CA HIS A 248 4.62 -12.97 -9.03
C HIS A 248 3.40 -13.16 -9.94
N LEU A 249 2.19 -12.75 -9.55
CA LEU A 249 1.01 -12.81 -10.42
C LEU A 249 1.17 -11.91 -11.66
N SER A 250 1.70 -10.70 -11.47
CA SER A 250 1.94 -9.76 -12.58
C SER A 250 3.05 -10.26 -13.51
N ASN A 251 4.09 -10.87 -12.94
CA ASN A 251 5.18 -11.48 -13.71
C ASN A 251 4.68 -12.70 -14.49
N ALA A 252 3.91 -13.57 -13.85
CA ALA A 252 3.27 -14.75 -14.45
C ALA A 252 2.34 -14.38 -15.60
N HIS A 253 1.54 -13.31 -15.44
CA HIS A 253 0.72 -12.78 -16.52
C HIS A 253 1.55 -12.36 -17.73
N THR A 254 2.70 -11.71 -17.50
CA THR A 254 3.58 -11.24 -18.57
C THR A 254 4.35 -12.39 -19.24
N GLN A 255 4.84 -13.33 -18.44
CA GLN A 255 5.70 -14.44 -18.88
C GLN A 255 4.90 -15.66 -19.35
N ARG A 256 3.60 -15.72 -19.05
CA ARG A 256 2.70 -16.85 -19.30
C ARG A 256 3.21 -18.15 -18.68
N ILE A 257 3.53 -18.06 -17.39
CA ILE A 257 3.98 -19.19 -16.58
C ILE A 257 2.93 -19.45 -15.49
N PRO A 258 2.42 -20.68 -15.35
CA PRO A 258 1.56 -21.05 -14.24
C PRO A 258 2.28 -20.90 -12.90
N ILE A 259 1.57 -20.43 -11.88
CA ILE A 259 2.12 -20.21 -10.55
C ILE A 259 1.59 -21.23 -9.55
N THR A 260 2.47 -21.64 -8.64
CA THR A 260 2.13 -22.51 -7.51
C THR A 260 2.17 -21.74 -6.21
N VAL A 261 1.21 -22.03 -5.32
CA VAL A 261 1.09 -21.39 -4.02
C VAL A 261 0.76 -22.45 -2.99
N ASN A 262 1.54 -22.51 -1.93
CA ASN A 262 1.19 -23.35 -0.81
C ASN A 262 0.01 -22.72 -0.04
N GLY A 263 -0.86 -23.54 0.55
CA GLY A 263 -2.07 -23.12 1.24
C GLY A 263 -3.30 -23.99 0.94
N PHE A 264 -4.33 -23.80 1.75
CA PHE A 264 -5.53 -24.66 1.76
C PHE A 264 -6.83 -23.94 1.40
N ASN A 265 -6.85 -22.60 1.34
CA ASN A 265 -8.08 -21.82 1.11
C ASN A 265 -8.06 -20.99 -0.20
N PRO A 266 -7.71 -21.59 -1.36
CA PRO A 266 -7.39 -20.86 -2.57
C PRO A 266 -8.58 -20.15 -3.22
N GLU A 267 -9.73 -20.80 -3.35
CA GLU A 267 -10.84 -20.33 -4.21
C GLU A 267 -11.55 -19.10 -3.64
N ASP A 268 -11.88 -19.12 -2.34
CA ASP A 268 -12.72 -18.10 -1.70
C ASP A 268 -11.93 -16.98 -1.03
N PHE A 269 -10.65 -17.21 -0.74
CA PHE A 269 -9.85 -16.30 0.08
C PHE A 269 -8.49 -16.01 -0.54
N THR A 270 -7.62 -17.01 -0.63
CA THR A 270 -6.20 -16.78 -0.87
C THR A 270 -5.91 -16.27 -2.27
N ALA A 271 -6.41 -16.93 -3.33
CA ALA A 271 -6.17 -16.48 -4.70
C ALA A 271 -6.74 -15.07 -4.95
N GLY A 272 -7.96 -14.81 -4.44
CA GLY A 272 -8.56 -13.48 -4.52
C GLY A 272 -7.78 -12.40 -3.77
N SER A 273 -7.19 -12.72 -2.62
CA SER A 273 -6.34 -11.80 -1.87
C SER A 273 -5.01 -11.53 -2.56
N TYR A 274 -4.38 -12.54 -3.16
CA TYR A 274 -3.20 -12.35 -4.03
C TYR A 274 -3.52 -11.46 -5.23
N ALA A 275 -4.63 -11.71 -5.92
CA ALA A 275 -5.07 -10.94 -7.08
C ALA A 275 -5.40 -9.48 -6.75
N ASP A 276 -6.17 -9.26 -5.67
CA ASP A 276 -6.49 -7.92 -5.17
C ASP A 276 -5.22 -7.16 -4.76
N ARG A 277 -4.21 -7.85 -4.19
CA ARG A 277 -2.92 -7.26 -3.84
C ARG A 277 -2.07 -6.93 -5.07
N ALA A 278 -2.09 -7.78 -6.10
CA ALA A 278 -1.28 -7.63 -7.31
C ALA A 278 -1.83 -6.57 -8.29
N TRP A 279 -3.14 -6.56 -8.51
CA TRP A 279 -3.78 -5.76 -9.57
C TRP A 279 -4.79 -4.74 -9.05
N GLY A 280 -5.18 -4.83 -7.78
CA GLY A 280 -6.27 -4.05 -7.22
C GLY A 280 -7.65 -4.66 -7.51
N LYS A 281 -8.60 -4.36 -6.63
CA LYS A 281 -9.98 -4.84 -6.74
C LYS A 281 -10.66 -4.35 -8.01
N GLY A 282 -11.28 -5.27 -8.74
CA GLY A 282 -12.06 -4.99 -9.95
C GLY A 282 -11.24 -4.87 -11.23
N ASN A 283 -9.92 -5.10 -11.15
CA ASN A 283 -9.02 -5.07 -12.32
C ASN A 283 -8.63 -6.48 -12.79
N HIS A 284 -9.36 -7.52 -12.37
CA HIS A 284 -9.10 -8.91 -12.71
C HIS A 284 -10.36 -9.75 -12.54
N TRP A 285 -10.41 -10.92 -13.19
CA TRP A 285 -11.48 -11.90 -13.01
C TRP A 285 -10.95 -13.11 -12.24
N LEU A 286 -11.67 -13.53 -11.20
CA LEU A 286 -11.36 -14.73 -10.43
C LEU A 286 -12.26 -15.86 -10.92
N VAL A 287 -11.66 -16.96 -11.37
CA VAL A 287 -12.38 -18.11 -11.94
C VAL A 287 -11.93 -19.41 -11.26
N PRO A 288 -12.62 -19.82 -10.17
CA PRO A 288 -12.42 -21.13 -9.56
C PRO A 288 -12.91 -22.23 -10.51
N VAL A 289 -12.05 -23.18 -10.87
CA VAL A 289 -12.40 -24.26 -11.81
C VAL A 289 -12.95 -25.51 -11.11
N GLY A 290 -12.83 -25.60 -9.78
CA GLY A 290 -13.19 -26.78 -9.01
C GLY A 290 -12.56 -28.06 -9.58
N ASN A 291 -13.34 -29.12 -9.68
CA ASN A 291 -12.83 -30.44 -10.13
C ASN A 291 -12.71 -30.59 -11.66
N CYS A 292 -12.80 -29.51 -12.44
CA CYS A 292 -12.63 -29.58 -13.88
C CYS A 292 -11.17 -29.91 -14.24
N ARG A 293 -10.97 -30.88 -15.13
CA ARG A 293 -9.65 -31.36 -15.60
C ARG A 293 -9.55 -31.48 -17.11
N ASP A 294 -10.53 -30.99 -17.84
CA ASP A 294 -10.55 -30.94 -19.29
C ASP A 294 -10.87 -29.53 -19.79
N MET A 295 -10.37 -29.21 -20.98
CA MET A 295 -10.51 -27.88 -21.58
C MET A 295 -11.99 -27.48 -21.78
N GLY A 296 -12.85 -28.43 -22.15
CA GLY A 296 -14.27 -28.15 -22.41
C GLY A 296 -15.01 -27.69 -21.16
N SER A 297 -14.81 -28.40 -20.05
CA SER A 297 -15.39 -28.06 -18.75
C SER A 297 -14.85 -26.73 -18.20
N ILE A 298 -13.54 -26.50 -18.31
CA ILE A 298 -12.91 -25.24 -17.86
C ILE A 298 -13.46 -24.05 -18.65
N GLU A 299 -13.64 -24.18 -19.96
CA GLU A 299 -14.22 -23.12 -20.77
C GLU A 299 -15.66 -22.78 -20.36
N GLU A 300 -16.45 -23.78 -20.01
CA GLU A 300 -17.81 -23.56 -19.55
C GLU A 300 -17.84 -22.80 -18.22
N VAL A 301 -16.95 -23.16 -17.28
CA VAL A 301 -16.79 -22.41 -16.03
C VAL A 301 -16.35 -20.96 -16.30
N MET A 302 -15.34 -20.75 -17.16
CA MET A 302 -14.91 -19.40 -17.55
C MET A 302 -16.06 -18.57 -18.12
N ARG A 303 -16.90 -19.14 -19.01
CA ARG A 303 -18.07 -18.47 -19.58
C ARG A 303 -19.14 -18.11 -18.54
N GLN A 304 -19.27 -18.91 -17.49
CA GLN A 304 -20.21 -18.65 -16.39
C GLN A 304 -19.71 -17.50 -15.51
N SER A 305 -18.41 -17.39 -15.30
CA SER A 305 -17.80 -16.36 -14.44
C SER A 305 -17.79 -14.94 -15.02
N VAL A 306 -17.96 -14.74 -16.33
CA VAL A 306 -17.98 -13.39 -16.96
C VAL A 306 -19.22 -12.55 -16.58
N GLY A 307 -20.12 -13.03 -15.71
CA GLY A 307 -21.22 -12.24 -15.12
C GLY A 307 -22.33 -11.79 -16.10
N LEU A 308 -22.17 -12.03 -17.40
CA LEU A 308 -23.11 -11.63 -18.44
C LEU A 308 -24.02 -12.81 -18.81
N GLN A 309 -24.93 -13.18 -17.91
CA GLN A 309 -25.80 -14.36 -18.08
C GLN A 309 -26.64 -14.33 -19.36
N THR A 310 -27.03 -13.15 -19.83
CA THR A 310 -27.86 -12.96 -21.03
C THR A 310 -27.06 -12.92 -22.34
N MET A 311 -25.72 -12.90 -22.27
CA MET A 311 -24.88 -12.76 -23.45
C MET A 311 -24.72 -14.11 -24.18
N PRO A 312 -24.93 -14.16 -25.52
CA PRO A 312 -24.70 -15.39 -26.29
C PRO A 312 -23.25 -15.88 -26.17
N GLN A 313 -23.04 -17.20 -26.13
CA GLN A 313 -21.74 -17.84 -25.89
C GLN A 313 -20.61 -17.29 -26.78
N ARG A 314 -20.86 -17.09 -28.08
CA ARG A 314 -19.87 -16.54 -29.02
C ARG A 314 -19.27 -15.19 -28.60
N TYR A 315 -20.04 -14.35 -27.90
CA TYR A 315 -19.56 -13.06 -27.41
C TYR A 315 -18.77 -13.20 -26.12
N LYS A 316 -19.16 -14.14 -25.24
CA LYS A 316 -18.37 -14.50 -24.05
C LYS A 316 -17.00 -15.03 -24.45
N ASP A 317 -16.94 -15.95 -25.42
CA ASP A 317 -15.69 -16.49 -25.95
C ASP A 317 -14.81 -15.38 -26.55
N LYS A 318 -15.42 -14.48 -27.33
CA LYS A 318 -14.70 -13.34 -27.90
C LYS A 318 -14.14 -12.46 -26.79
N LEU A 319 -14.96 -12.13 -25.80
CA LEU A 319 -14.58 -11.28 -24.67
C LEU A 319 -13.44 -11.90 -23.84
N LEU A 320 -13.53 -13.19 -23.49
CA LEU A 320 -12.46 -13.92 -22.79
C LEU A 320 -11.13 -13.91 -23.56
N LYS A 321 -11.18 -13.92 -24.90
CA LYS A 321 -9.98 -13.90 -25.76
C LYS A 321 -9.40 -12.51 -25.98
N THR A 322 -10.21 -11.46 -25.86
CA THR A 322 -9.83 -10.09 -26.21
C THR A 322 -9.75 -9.15 -25.01
N THR A 323 -10.13 -9.61 -23.81
CA THR A 323 -10.03 -8.79 -22.61
C THR A 323 -8.58 -8.41 -22.33
N SER A 324 -8.36 -7.20 -21.82
CA SER A 324 -7.07 -6.75 -21.30
C SER A 324 -6.91 -7.01 -19.80
N GLU A 325 -8.01 -7.36 -19.12
CA GLU A 325 -8.00 -7.67 -17.69
C GLU A 325 -7.46 -9.09 -17.48
N PRO A 326 -6.54 -9.30 -16.51
CA PRO A 326 -6.07 -10.63 -16.15
C PRO A 326 -7.22 -11.54 -15.70
N ILE A 327 -7.19 -12.80 -16.15
CA ILE A 327 -8.11 -13.85 -15.68
C ILE A 327 -7.31 -14.78 -14.78
N LEU A 328 -7.53 -14.74 -13.47
CA LEU A 328 -6.94 -15.66 -12.53
C LEU A 328 -7.77 -16.95 -12.47
N LEU A 329 -7.27 -17.99 -13.13
CA LEU A 329 -7.87 -19.32 -13.15
C LEU A 329 -7.34 -20.12 -11.96
N VAL A 330 -8.20 -20.47 -11.01
CA VAL A 330 -7.82 -21.06 -9.71
C VAL A 330 -8.21 -22.53 -9.69
N PHE A 331 -7.21 -23.40 -9.61
CA PHE A 331 -7.42 -24.83 -9.36
C PHE A 331 -7.70 -25.09 -7.87
N PRO A 332 -8.41 -26.17 -7.53
CA PRO A 332 -8.66 -26.53 -6.14
C PRO A 332 -7.35 -27.01 -5.50
N ALA A 333 -7.23 -26.81 -4.19
CA ALA A 333 -6.13 -27.41 -3.44
C ALA A 333 -6.26 -28.95 -3.45
N PRO A 334 -5.14 -29.69 -3.44
CA PRO A 334 -5.18 -31.13 -3.22
C PRO A 334 -5.80 -31.44 -1.85
N ASP A 335 -6.56 -32.52 -1.77
CA ASP A 335 -7.14 -32.98 -0.50
C ASP A 335 -6.02 -33.34 0.50
N GLU A 336 -6.18 -32.94 1.77
CA GLU A 336 -5.20 -33.19 2.84
C GLU A 336 -4.84 -34.67 3.03
N VAL A 337 -5.76 -35.58 2.65
CA VAL A 337 -5.66 -37.02 2.96
C VAL A 337 -4.77 -37.77 1.95
N ALA A 338 -4.58 -37.23 0.74
CA ALA A 338 -3.71 -37.82 -0.27
C ALA A 338 -3.27 -36.72 -1.26
N PRO A 339 -2.06 -36.15 -1.11
CA PRO A 339 -1.48 -35.27 -2.12
C PRO A 339 -1.07 -36.12 -3.32
N ASP A 340 -2.06 -36.55 -4.09
CA ASP A 340 -1.84 -37.27 -5.32
C ASP A 340 -1.35 -36.25 -6.33
N ILE A 341 -0.05 -36.30 -6.66
CA ILE A 341 0.58 -35.42 -7.66
C ILE A 341 -0.17 -35.50 -9.01
N ASP A 342 -0.87 -36.61 -9.25
CA ASP A 342 -1.75 -36.83 -10.39
C ASP A 342 -2.98 -35.89 -10.43
N LEU A 343 -3.24 -35.11 -9.37
CA LEU A 343 -4.30 -34.08 -9.35
C LEU A 343 -3.88 -32.76 -9.98
N LEU A 344 -2.58 -32.54 -10.20
CA LEU A 344 -2.09 -31.34 -10.88
C LEU A 344 -2.51 -31.35 -12.35
N PRO A 345 -2.88 -30.20 -12.93
CA PRO A 345 -3.19 -30.12 -14.35
C PRO A 345 -1.97 -30.55 -15.18
N ASP A 346 -2.20 -31.36 -16.21
CA ASP A 346 -1.12 -31.76 -17.11
C ASP A 346 -0.59 -30.56 -17.91
N GLU A 347 0.67 -30.65 -18.33
CA GLU A 347 1.35 -29.56 -19.03
C GLU A 347 0.66 -29.16 -20.35
N ASN A 348 0.03 -30.10 -21.06
CA ASN A 348 -0.64 -29.80 -22.33
C ASN A 348 -1.92 -29.00 -22.08
N LEU A 349 -2.71 -29.37 -21.07
CA LEU A 349 -3.88 -28.60 -20.67
C LEU A 349 -3.52 -27.16 -20.29
N LEU A 350 -2.45 -26.96 -19.51
CA LEU A 350 -1.98 -25.63 -19.13
C LEU A 350 -1.60 -24.79 -20.36
N LYS A 351 -0.86 -25.39 -21.31
CA LYS A 351 -0.48 -24.75 -22.58
C LYS A 351 -1.69 -24.42 -23.44
N ASP A 352 -2.67 -25.31 -23.52
CA ASP A 352 -3.89 -25.11 -24.29
C ASP A 352 -4.72 -23.95 -23.73
N ILE A 353 -4.85 -23.85 -22.41
CA ILE A 353 -5.52 -22.75 -21.73
C ILE A 353 -4.84 -21.42 -22.04
N MET A 354 -3.52 -21.31 -21.79
CA MET A 354 -2.78 -20.07 -22.01
C MET A 354 -2.66 -19.69 -23.49
N GLY A 355 -2.65 -20.68 -24.38
CA GLY A 355 -2.66 -20.49 -25.82
C GLY A 355 -4.00 -19.93 -26.31
N LYS A 356 -5.12 -20.40 -25.75
CA LYS A 356 -6.47 -19.95 -26.10
C LYS A 356 -6.86 -18.63 -25.43
N TYR A 357 -6.40 -18.39 -24.20
CA TYR A 357 -6.74 -17.22 -23.38
C TYR A 357 -5.45 -16.50 -22.93
N PRO A 358 -4.96 -15.54 -23.73
CA PRO A 358 -3.65 -14.93 -23.54
C PRO A 358 -3.44 -14.14 -22.23
N THR A 359 -4.51 -13.71 -21.57
CA THR A 359 -4.49 -12.96 -20.30
C THR A 359 -4.73 -13.84 -19.08
N THR A 360 -4.81 -15.15 -19.26
CA THR A 360 -5.02 -16.08 -18.15
C THR A 360 -3.73 -16.29 -17.35
N VAL A 361 -3.83 -16.11 -16.04
CA VAL A 361 -2.84 -16.55 -15.05
C VAL A 361 -3.40 -17.79 -14.38
N ILE A 362 -2.66 -18.89 -14.40
CA ILE A 362 -3.08 -20.15 -13.80
C ILE A 362 -2.49 -20.23 -12.39
N PHE A 363 -3.36 -20.32 -11.39
CA PHE A 363 -3.04 -20.38 -9.96
C PHE A 363 -3.31 -21.79 -9.44
N ILE A 364 -2.24 -22.48 -9.02
CA ILE A 364 -2.28 -23.89 -8.63
C ILE A 364 -1.89 -24.01 -7.15
N PRO A 365 -2.84 -24.31 -6.26
CA PRO A 365 -2.52 -24.56 -4.87
C PRO A 365 -1.85 -25.92 -4.72
N VAL A 366 -0.83 -26.01 -3.86
CA VAL A 366 0.00 -27.23 -3.73
C VAL A 366 0.03 -27.82 -2.33
N GLY A 367 -0.89 -27.40 -1.45
CA GLY A 367 -0.92 -27.84 -0.05
C GLY A 367 0.16 -27.14 0.79
N GLU A 368 0.74 -27.80 1.78
CA GLU A 368 1.64 -27.14 2.74
C GLU A 368 3.00 -26.76 2.15
N THR A 369 3.55 -27.58 1.25
CA THR A 369 4.88 -27.41 0.68
C THR A 369 4.83 -27.44 -0.85
N SER A 370 5.64 -26.59 -1.48
CA SER A 370 5.74 -26.59 -2.93
C SER A 370 6.44 -27.86 -3.40
N PRO A 371 5.87 -28.64 -4.34
CA PRO A 371 6.54 -29.81 -4.90
C PRO A 371 7.75 -29.34 -5.72
N ASP A 372 8.94 -29.81 -5.36
CA ASP A 372 10.22 -29.49 -6.03
C ASP A 372 10.32 -29.96 -7.51
N CYS A 373 9.25 -30.50 -8.08
CA CYS A 373 9.35 -31.49 -9.15
C CYS A 373 8.84 -31.02 -10.53
N ARG A 374 8.48 -29.75 -10.74
CA ARG A 374 7.97 -29.28 -12.05
C ARG A 374 8.60 -27.97 -12.54
N PRO A 375 9.48 -28.02 -13.57
CA PRO A 375 10.18 -26.83 -14.08
C PRO A 375 9.27 -25.87 -14.86
N ASP A 376 8.07 -26.31 -15.24
CA ASP A 376 7.09 -25.51 -15.97
C ASP A 376 6.15 -24.71 -15.04
N LEU A 377 6.27 -24.91 -13.72
CA LEU A 377 5.54 -24.19 -12.69
C LEU A 377 6.48 -23.25 -11.94
N GLN A 378 6.01 -22.05 -11.62
CA GLN A 378 6.77 -21.07 -10.84
C GLN A 378 6.19 -20.97 -9.42
N PRO A 379 6.95 -21.29 -8.36
CA PRO A 379 6.49 -21.01 -7.00
C PRO A 379 6.40 -19.50 -6.75
N ILE A 380 5.39 -19.09 -5.98
CA ILE A 380 5.34 -17.75 -5.42
C ILE A 380 6.40 -17.63 -4.32
N GLU A 381 7.16 -16.54 -4.35
CA GLU A 381 8.16 -16.23 -3.33
C GLU A 381 7.94 -14.82 -2.74
N PRO A 382 8.10 -14.61 -1.42
CA PRO A 382 8.32 -15.66 -0.42
C PRO A 382 7.12 -16.61 -0.30
N ALA A 383 7.40 -17.88 0.00
CA ALA A 383 6.37 -18.89 0.25
C ALA A 383 5.36 -18.44 1.31
N LEU A 384 4.11 -18.89 1.17
CA LEU A 384 3.03 -18.58 2.11
C LEU A 384 3.31 -19.24 3.47
N ASP A 385 3.13 -18.53 4.57
CA ASP A 385 3.02 -19.16 5.88
C ASP A 385 1.58 -19.69 6.02
N VAL A 386 1.42 -21.01 6.03
CA VAL A 386 0.10 -21.67 6.07
C VAL A 386 -0.61 -21.43 7.40
N ALA A 387 0.12 -21.39 8.52
CA ALA A 387 -0.47 -21.07 9.81
C ALA A 387 -0.98 -19.62 9.83
N MET A 388 -0.26 -18.72 9.17
CA MET A 388 -0.72 -17.35 8.95
C MET A 388 -1.98 -17.32 8.07
N GLU A 389 -2.02 -18.05 6.95
CA GLU A 389 -3.21 -18.15 6.07
C GLU A 389 -4.45 -18.55 6.88
N ASP A 390 -4.35 -19.60 7.69
CA ASP A 390 -5.45 -20.11 8.52
C ASP A 390 -5.93 -19.08 9.54
N GLU A 391 -5.01 -18.39 10.22
CA GLU A 391 -5.38 -17.31 11.14
C GLU A 391 -6.12 -16.18 10.41
N GLN A 392 -5.64 -15.77 9.24
CA GLN A 392 -6.27 -14.71 8.44
C GLN A 392 -7.64 -15.15 7.93
N TYR A 393 -7.77 -16.37 7.44
CA TYR A 393 -9.03 -16.91 6.95
C TYR A 393 -10.07 -17.00 8.06
N LEU A 394 -9.69 -17.47 9.25
CA LEU A 394 -10.58 -17.48 10.41
C LEU A 394 -11.06 -16.07 10.79
N ASN A 395 -10.16 -15.08 10.78
CA ASN A 395 -10.54 -13.69 11.05
C ASN A 395 -11.46 -13.12 9.96
N TYR A 396 -11.20 -13.44 8.69
CA TYR A 396 -12.09 -13.10 7.57
C TYR A 396 -13.50 -13.67 7.76
N CYS A 397 -13.62 -14.97 8.07
CA CYS A 397 -14.91 -15.62 8.31
C CYS A 397 -15.67 -14.98 9.48
N LYS A 398 -14.99 -14.66 10.58
CA LYS A 398 -15.60 -13.97 11.74
C LYS A 398 -16.17 -12.60 11.34
N VAL A 399 -15.43 -11.81 10.55
CA VAL A 399 -15.89 -10.50 10.08
C VAL A 399 -17.08 -10.67 9.13
N LYS A 400 -16.97 -11.58 8.16
CA LYS A 400 -18.02 -11.86 7.17
C LYS A 400 -19.33 -12.29 7.84
N GLN A 401 -19.28 -13.28 8.73
CA GLN A 401 -20.44 -13.76 9.48
C GLN A 401 -21.10 -12.65 10.28
N TYR A 402 -20.29 -11.81 10.94
CA TYR A 402 -20.80 -10.68 11.70
C TYR A 402 -21.52 -9.66 10.80
N ILE A 403 -20.94 -9.30 9.65
CA ILE A 403 -21.56 -8.41 8.66
C ILE A 403 -22.88 -8.99 8.12
N GLU A 404 -22.93 -10.30 7.87
CA GLU A 404 -24.14 -10.98 7.40
C GLU A 404 -25.25 -11.00 8.47
N SER A 405 -24.90 -10.87 9.75
CA SER A 405 -25.85 -10.82 10.87
C SER A 405 -26.37 -9.41 11.23
N MET A 406 -25.77 -8.35 10.67
CA MET A 406 -26.26 -6.96 10.78
C MET A 406 -27.51 -6.76 9.93
#